data_AF-A0A528BX29-F1
#
_entry.id   AF-A0A528BX29-F1
#
_cell.length_a   1.000
_cell.length_b   1.000
_cell.length_c   1.000
_cell.angle_alpha   90.00
_cell.angle_beta   90.00
_cell.angle_gamma   90.00
#
_symmetry.space_group_name_H-M   'P 1'
#
loop_
_entity.id
_entity.type
_entity.pdbx_description
1 polymer ?
#
loop_
_entity_poly.entity_id
_entity_poly.type
_entity_poly.pdbx_seq_one_letter_code
_entity_poly.pdbx_strand_id
1 'polypeptide(L)'
;VILHKVGARVWIARIMITWGLISAGFMFTASAPMFYLLRFLLGVAEAGFYPGIILFLTYWYPSHRRAKIIAIFMSAIPISGIFGNPLSGWIMDSFHGSNGLAGWQWMFLIEAVPAILLGIAVFFFLDNGIRHAKWLSEAEKQAIEREIAQEEQGKERSHSVAGIFRDPRIWLMCLIYFCFVMGQYGLTFWMPTLVKATGVAGNLNIGLISAIPFICAVIAMNFFGRSADRYRERRWHLVVP
;
A
#
# COMPACT_ATOMS: atom_id res chain seq x y z
N VAL A 1 17.09 9.43 3.37
CA VAL A 1 17.74 10.76 3.31
C VAL A 1 16.76 11.88 2.98
N ILE A 2 16.02 11.83 1.86
CA ILE A 2 15.10 12.92 1.47
C ILE A 2 13.89 13.02 2.44
N LEU A 3 13.30 11.89 2.85
CA LEU A 3 12.17 11.89 3.79
C LEU A 3 12.49 12.60 5.12
N HIS A 4 13.70 12.40 5.65
CA HIS A 4 14.15 13.07 6.88
C HIS A 4 14.28 14.60 6.72
N LYS A 5 14.56 15.08 5.51
CA LYS A 5 14.74 16.52 5.22
C LYS A 5 13.42 17.23 4.92
N VAL A 6 12.51 16.56 4.20
CA VAL A 6 11.26 17.15 3.69
C VAL A 6 10.08 16.91 4.63
N GLY A 7 10.20 15.93 5.53
CA GLY A 7 9.12 15.51 6.43
C GLY A 7 8.15 14.53 5.75
N ALA A 8 7.65 13.58 6.52
CA ALA A 8 6.77 12.53 6.01
C ALA A 8 5.44 13.08 5.47
N ARG A 9 4.88 14.12 6.09
CA ARG A 9 3.67 14.84 5.64
C ARG A 9 3.76 15.25 4.18
N VAL A 10 4.77 16.06 3.88
CA VAL A 10 4.95 16.66 2.54
C VAL A 10 5.31 15.57 1.53
N TRP A 11 6.12 14.60 1.93
CA TRP A 11 6.50 13.50 1.04
C TRP A 11 5.31 12.61 0.66
N ILE A 12 4.54 12.14 1.65
CA ILE A 12 3.37 11.28 1.42
C ILE A 12 2.33 12.04 0.61
N ALA A 13 2.01 13.29 0.98
CA ALA A 13 1.08 14.13 0.24
C ALA A 13 1.51 14.33 -1.23
N ARG A 14 2.79 14.65 -1.46
CA ARG A 14 3.33 14.81 -2.82
C ARG A 14 3.15 13.54 -3.63
N ILE A 15 3.50 12.38 -3.07
CA ILE A 15 3.35 11.11 -3.78
C ILE A 15 1.88 10.89 -4.15
N MET A 16 0.95 11.02 -3.21
CA MET A 16 -0.47 10.78 -3.48
C MET A 16 -1.04 11.72 -4.55
N ILE A 17 -0.68 13.01 -4.50
CA ILE A 17 -1.14 14.01 -5.46
C ILE A 17 -0.54 13.72 -6.85
N THR A 18 0.79 13.56 -6.94
CA THR A 18 1.45 13.28 -8.22
C THR A 18 1.01 11.95 -8.83
N TRP A 19 0.83 10.92 -7.99
CA TRP A 19 0.30 9.63 -8.40
C TRP A 19 -1.13 9.76 -8.95
N GLY A 20 -2.02 10.46 -8.25
CA GLY A 20 -3.38 10.70 -8.72
C GLY A 20 -3.43 11.51 -10.02
N LEU A 21 -2.61 12.56 -10.16
CA LEU A 21 -2.54 13.36 -11.38
C LEU A 21 -2.04 12.56 -12.59
N ILE A 22 -0.99 11.74 -12.40
CA ILE A 22 -0.49 10.86 -13.47
C ILE A 22 -1.52 9.78 -13.80
N SER A 23 -2.20 9.22 -12.79
CA SER A 23 -3.30 8.25 -12.95
C SER A 23 -4.43 8.83 -13.80
N ALA A 24 -4.91 10.04 -13.49
CA ALA A 24 -5.90 10.74 -14.32
C ALA A 24 -5.37 10.96 -15.75
N GLY A 25 -4.07 11.23 -15.90
CA GLY A 25 -3.41 11.37 -17.20
C GLY A 25 -3.52 10.14 -18.12
N PHE A 26 -3.73 8.93 -17.57
CA PHE A 26 -3.97 7.74 -18.39
C PHE A 26 -5.20 7.87 -19.29
N MET A 27 -6.19 8.68 -18.91
CA MET A 27 -7.38 8.92 -19.75
C MET A 27 -7.04 9.47 -21.14
N PHE A 28 -5.90 10.17 -21.29
CA PHE A 28 -5.48 10.78 -22.54
C PHE A 28 -4.58 9.86 -23.38
N THR A 29 -4.35 8.63 -22.93
CA THR A 29 -3.42 7.71 -23.59
C THR A 29 -3.98 7.27 -24.94
N ALA A 30 -3.34 7.74 -26.02
CA ALA A 30 -3.72 7.40 -27.39
C ALA A 30 -2.72 6.47 -28.10
N SER A 31 -1.55 6.21 -27.49
CA SER A 31 -0.48 5.42 -28.10
C SER A 31 0.30 4.58 -27.08
N ALA A 32 0.92 3.49 -27.54
CA ALA A 32 1.75 2.63 -26.69
C ALA A 32 2.95 3.37 -26.07
N PRO A 33 3.69 4.25 -26.80
CA PRO A 33 4.77 5.03 -26.18
C PRO A 33 4.28 5.93 -25.04
N MET A 34 3.12 6.58 -25.21
CA MET A 34 2.52 7.42 -24.16
C MET A 34 2.15 6.59 -22.93
N PHE A 35 1.60 5.39 -23.13
CA PHE A 35 1.30 4.47 -22.03
C PHE A 35 2.56 4.10 -21.24
N TYR A 36 3.65 3.77 -21.92
CA TYR A 36 4.92 3.43 -21.28
C TYR A 36 5.55 4.61 -20.54
N LEU A 37 5.46 5.81 -21.10
CA LEU A 37 5.92 7.03 -20.45
C LEU A 37 5.13 7.29 -19.15
N LEU A 38 3.79 7.22 -19.20
CA LEU A 38 2.96 7.40 -18.01
C LEU A 38 3.24 6.32 -16.95
N ARG A 39 3.44 5.07 -17.36
CA ARG A 39 3.89 3.97 -16.47
C ARG A 39 5.21 4.29 -15.77
N PHE A 40 6.20 4.79 -16.52
CA PHE A 40 7.49 5.18 -15.98
C PHE A 40 7.34 6.34 -14.98
N LEU A 41 6.61 7.39 -15.34
CA LEU A 41 6.36 8.55 -14.49
C LEU A 41 5.61 8.16 -13.21
N LEU A 42 4.62 7.27 -13.30
CA LEU A 42 3.89 6.76 -12.15
C LEU A 42 4.82 6.03 -11.18
N GLY A 43 5.72 5.19 -11.69
CA GLY A 43 6.72 4.50 -10.87
C GLY A 43 7.70 5.46 -10.20
N VAL A 44 8.16 6.50 -10.92
CA VAL A 44 9.01 7.56 -10.35
C VAL A 44 8.25 8.37 -9.28
N ALA A 45 6.97 8.64 -9.50
CA ALA A 45 6.13 9.38 -8.56
C ALA A 45 5.87 8.59 -7.27
N GLU A 46 5.63 7.29 -7.37
CA GLU A 46 5.38 6.39 -6.23
C GLU A 46 6.66 6.01 -5.48
N ALA A 47 7.82 6.17 -6.11
CA ALA A 47 9.11 5.78 -5.55
C ALA A 47 9.30 6.35 -4.14
N GLY A 48 9.32 5.45 -3.16
CA GLY A 48 9.54 5.79 -1.75
C GLY A 48 8.29 5.96 -0.90
N PHE A 49 7.09 5.64 -1.40
CA PHE A 49 5.86 5.64 -0.60
C PHE A 49 5.95 4.64 0.56
N TYR A 50 6.13 3.36 0.23
CA TYR A 50 6.22 2.28 1.20
C TYR A 50 7.33 2.49 2.24
N PRO A 51 8.62 2.67 1.86
CA PRO A 51 9.66 2.93 2.87
C PRO A 51 9.44 4.25 3.60
N GLY A 52 8.77 5.23 2.98
CA GLY A 52 8.36 6.48 3.61
C GLY A 52 7.39 6.27 4.77
N ILE A 53 6.36 5.46 4.55
CA ILE A 53 5.39 5.10 5.59
C ILE A 53 6.03 4.25 6.68
N ILE A 54 6.85 3.26 6.33
CA ILE A 54 7.54 2.44 7.33
C ILE A 54 8.41 3.31 8.23
N LEU A 55 9.21 4.22 7.66
CA LEU A 55 10.03 5.16 8.42
C LEU A 55 9.16 6.10 9.28
N PHE A 56 8.08 6.64 8.73
CA PHE A 56 7.14 7.46 9.48
C PHE A 56 6.58 6.73 10.70
N LEU A 57 6.12 5.48 10.54
CA LEU A 57 5.61 4.67 11.64
C LEU A 57 6.67 4.42 12.72
N THR A 58 7.96 4.44 12.38
CA THR A 58 9.03 4.30 13.39
C THR A 58 9.14 5.49 14.33
N TYR A 59 8.70 6.69 13.91
CA TYR A 59 8.70 7.89 14.74
C TYR A 59 7.49 7.98 15.68
N TRP A 60 6.43 7.22 15.40
CA TRP A 60 5.17 7.26 16.14
C TRP A 60 4.96 6.03 17.04
N TYR A 61 5.57 4.89 16.71
CA TYR A 61 5.31 3.64 17.39
C TYR A 61 6.58 2.92 17.88
N PRO A 62 6.58 2.42 19.13
CA PRO A 62 7.63 1.55 19.65
C PRO A 62 7.63 0.20 18.92
N SER A 63 8.77 -0.49 18.94
CA SER A 63 9.04 -1.69 18.16
C SER A 63 8.03 -2.82 18.39
N HIS A 64 7.56 -3.00 19.63
CA HIS A 64 6.62 -4.05 20.00
C HIS A 64 5.20 -3.83 19.43
N ARG A 65 4.78 -2.58 19.17
CA ARG A 65 3.50 -2.26 18.51
C ARG A 65 3.63 -2.10 17.00
N ARG A 66 4.83 -1.78 16.52
CA ARG A 66 5.10 -1.44 15.12
C ARG A 66 4.66 -2.54 14.15
N ALA A 67 4.94 -3.80 14.47
CA ALA A 67 4.54 -4.93 13.62
C ALA A 67 3.02 -4.99 13.40
N LYS A 68 2.23 -4.73 14.46
CA LYS A 68 0.76 -4.70 14.39
C LYS A 68 0.26 -3.55 13.52
N ILE A 69 0.84 -2.36 13.64
CA ILE A 69 0.44 -1.21 12.83
C ILE A 69 0.82 -1.40 11.35
N ILE A 70 2.00 -1.98 11.08
CA ILE A 70 2.40 -2.35 9.72
C ILE A 70 1.41 -3.37 9.13
N ALA A 71 0.98 -4.37 9.91
CA ALA A 71 -0.02 -5.34 9.46
C ALA A 71 -1.37 -4.67 9.13
N ILE A 72 -1.82 -3.71 9.94
CA ILE A 72 -3.03 -2.91 9.65
C ILE A 72 -2.84 -2.12 8.35
N PHE A 73 -1.70 -1.45 8.17
CA PHE A 73 -1.39 -0.73 6.94
C PHE A 73 -1.38 -1.66 5.72
N MET A 74 -0.79 -2.86 5.84
CA MET A 74 -0.77 -3.86 4.76
C MET A 74 -2.16 -4.43 4.45
N SER A 75 -3.07 -4.46 5.42
CA SER A 75 -4.45 -4.91 5.18
C SER A 75 -5.22 -3.99 4.21
N ALA A 76 -4.74 -2.76 3.98
CA ALA A 76 -5.29 -1.88 2.96
C ALA A 76 -5.20 -2.47 1.54
N ILE A 77 -4.19 -3.31 1.24
CA ILE A 77 -4.00 -3.92 -0.09
C ILE A 77 -5.20 -4.80 -0.46
N PRO A 78 -5.55 -5.85 0.30
CA PRO A 78 -6.71 -6.67 -0.05
C PRO A 78 -8.03 -5.91 0.11
N ILE A 79 -8.16 -4.98 1.08
CA ILE A 79 -9.34 -4.11 1.20
C ILE A 79 -9.56 -3.29 -0.09
N SER A 80 -8.48 -2.74 -0.67
CA SER A 80 -8.55 -2.05 -1.95
C SER A 80 -9.03 -2.96 -3.08
N GLY A 81 -8.69 -4.25 -3.07
CA GLY A 81 -9.21 -5.21 -4.06
C GLY A 81 -10.70 -5.49 -3.89
N ILE A 82 -11.19 -5.53 -2.64
CA ILE A 82 -12.60 -5.78 -2.32
C ILE A 82 -13.49 -4.65 -2.82
N PHE A 83 -13.10 -3.40 -2.59
CA PHE A 83 -13.89 -2.23 -2.97
C PHE A 83 -13.54 -1.69 -4.36
N GLY A 84 -12.27 -1.73 -4.74
CA GLY A 84 -11.77 -1.23 -6.01
C GLY A 84 -12.34 -2.02 -7.19
N ASN A 85 -12.23 -3.35 -7.19
CA ASN A 85 -12.65 -4.15 -8.35
C ASN A 85 -14.13 -3.94 -8.75
N PRO A 86 -15.11 -3.98 -7.81
CA PRO A 86 -16.51 -3.70 -8.15
C PRO A 86 -16.75 -2.23 -8.51
N LEU A 87 -16.09 -1.28 -7.83
CA LEU A 87 -16.22 0.15 -8.11
C LEU A 87 -15.73 0.48 -9.51
N SER A 88 -14.55 -0.01 -9.89
CA SER A 88 -13.98 0.12 -11.23
C SER A 88 -14.92 -0.48 -12.28
N GLY A 89 -15.44 -1.69 -12.04
CA GLY A 89 -16.40 -2.33 -12.94
C GLY A 89 -17.70 -1.54 -13.10
N TRP A 90 -18.24 -0.99 -12.01
CA TRP A 90 -19.43 -0.15 -12.02
C TRP A 90 -19.20 1.16 -12.79
N ILE A 91 -18.06 1.83 -12.59
CA ILE A 91 -17.71 3.05 -13.33
C ILE A 91 -17.60 2.75 -14.82
N MET A 92 -16.89 1.67 -15.17
CA MET A 92 -16.70 1.28 -16.56
C MET A 92 -18.02 0.99 -17.27
N ASP A 93 -18.96 0.30 -16.62
CA ASP A 93 -20.27 -0.02 -17.19
C ASP A 93 -21.21 1.19 -17.24
N SER A 94 -21.23 2.02 -16.19
CA SER A 94 -22.18 3.15 -16.06
C SER A 94 -21.81 4.35 -16.93
N PHE A 95 -20.53 4.61 -17.13
CA PHE A 95 -20.04 5.77 -17.87
C PHE A 95 -19.55 5.43 -19.28
N HIS A 96 -19.72 4.17 -19.72
CA HIS A 96 -19.33 3.75 -21.05
C HIS A 96 -20.02 4.56 -22.14
N GLY A 97 -19.26 5.25 -22.99
CA GLY A 97 -19.79 6.05 -24.10
C GLY A 97 -20.36 7.40 -23.68
N SER A 98 -20.33 7.74 -22.38
CA SER A 98 -20.73 9.07 -21.91
C SER A 98 -19.68 10.11 -22.32
N ASN A 99 -20.13 11.24 -22.91
CA ASN A 99 -19.28 12.30 -23.45
C ASN A 99 -18.22 11.83 -24.48
N GLY A 100 -18.49 10.72 -25.18
CA GLY A 100 -17.55 10.16 -26.18
C GLY A 100 -16.32 9.48 -25.58
N LEU A 101 -16.27 9.29 -24.26
CA LEU A 101 -15.17 8.63 -23.56
C LEU A 101 -15.50 7.15 -23.31
N ALA A 102 -14.48 6.31 -23.37
CA ALA A 102 -14.56 4.91 -22.97
C ALA A 102 -14.66 4.79 -21.44
N GLY A 103 -15.32 3.72 -20.96
CA GLY A 103 -15.52 3.52 -19.51
C GLY A 103 -14.21 3.49 -18.69
N TRP A 104 -13.12 2.99 -19.27
CA TRP A 104 -11.81 2.96 -18.60
C TRP A 104 -11.21 4.36 -18.40
N GLN A 105 -11.51 5.32 -19.28
CA GLN A 105 -11.06 6.71 -19.14
C GLN A 105 -11.74 7.38 -17.93
N TRP A 106 -13.05 7.11 -17.76
CA TRP A 106 -13.81 7.54 -16.59
C TRP A 106 -13.30 6.89 -15.30
N MET A 107 -12.94 5.61 -15.35
CA MET A 107 -12.36 4.89 -14.21
C MET A 107 -11.09 5.58 -13.70
N PHE A 108 -10.10 5.85 -14.57
CA PHE A 108 -8.88 6.55 -14.17
C PHE A 108 -9.14 7.95 -13.62
N LEU A 109 -10.05 8.70 -14.23
CA LEU A 109 -10.37 10.06 -13.79
C LEU A 109 -11.07 10.06 -12.43
N ILE A 110 -12.13 9.26 -12.26
CA ILE A 110 -12.93 9.23 -11.04
C ILE A 110 -12.14 8.65 -9.87
N GLU A 111 -11.32 7.62 -10.08
CA GLU A 111 -10.50 7.03 -9.02
C GLU A 111 -9.31 7.92 -8.62
N ALA A 112 -8.81 8.75 -9.53
CA ALA A 112 -7.75 9.71 -9.23
C ALA A 112 -8.22 10.83 -8.28
N VAL A 113 -9.46 11.29 -8.38
CA VAL A 113 -10.01 12.37 -7.55
C VAL A 113 -9.88 12.10 -6.04
N PRO A 114 -10.39 10.99 -5.48
CA PRO A 114 -10.27 10.74 -4.04
C PRO A 114 -8.82 10.57 -3.60
N ALA A 115 -7.94 10.03 -4.45
CA ALA A 115 -6.51 9.93 -4.14
C ALA A 115 -5.84 11.32 -4.01
N ILE A 116 -6.16 12.25 -4.93
CA ILE A 116 -5.67 13.63 -4.88
C ILE A 116 -6.22 14.35 -3.65
N LEU A 117 -7.54 14.26 -3.40
CA LEU A 117 -8.19 14.88 -2.25
C LEU A 117 -7.60 14.35 -0.94
N LEU A 118 -7.35 13.04 -0.84
CA LEU A 118 -6.71 12.44 0.33
C LEU A 118 -5.26 12.91 0.47
N GLY A 119 -4.52 13.07 -0.62
CA GLY A 119 -3.17 13.65 -0.60
C GLY A 119 -3.16 15.09 -0.07
N ILE A 120 -4.14 15.91 -0.47
CA ILE A 120 -4.35 17.26 0.06
C ILE A 120 -4.71 17.20 1.55
N ALA A 121 -5.62 16.30 1.94
CA ALA A 121 -5.99 16.11 3.35
C ALA A 121 -4.77 15.70 4.19
N VAL A 122 -3.95 14.76 3.72
CA VAL A 122 -2.70 14.35 4.38
C VAL A 122 -1.78 15.54 4.57
N PHE A 123 -1.66 16.43 3.59
CA PHE A 123 -0.85 17.64 3.72
C PHE A 123 -1.31 18.55 4.88
N PHE A 124 -2.61 18.69 5.11
CA PHE A 124 -3.14 19.56 6.16
C PHE A 124 -3.25 18.88 7.54
N PHE A 125 -3.58 17.59 7.58
CA PHE A 125 -3.93 16.88 8.82
C PHE A 125 -2.80 15.98 9.38
N LEU A 126 -1.88 15.47 8.57
CA LEU A 126 -0.91 14.48 9.03
C LEU A 126 0.26 15.14 9.77
N ASP A 127 0.39 15.02 11.09
CA ASP A 127 1.55 15.54 11.82
C ASP A 127 2.86 14.80 11.51
N ASN A 128 3.96 15.54 11.34
CA ASN A 128 5.27 14.97 10.97
C ASN A 128 5.92 14.14 12.09
N GLY A 129 5.51 14.36 13.34
CA GLY A 129 6.05 13.68 14.51
C GLY A 129 5.33 14.09 15.80
N ILE A 130 5.66 13.40 16.88
CA ILE A 130 4.97 13.47 18.17
C ILE A 130 4.90 14.90 18.73
N ARG A 131 6.03 15.62 18.73
CA ARG A 131 6.11 17.00 19.25
C ARG A 131 5.12 17.95 18.57
N HIS A 132 4.94 17.79 17.25
CA HIS A 132 4.11 18.65 16.41
C HIS A 132 2.64 18.19 16.39
N ALA A 133 2.32 17.07 17.04
CA ALA A 133 0.96 16.54 17.11
C ALA A 133 0.03 17.53 17.82
N LYS A 134 -1.01 18.01 17.13
CA LYS A 134 -1.97 18.97 17.72
C LYS A 134 -3.01 18.31 18.62
N TRP A 135 -3.19 17.01 18.47
CA TRP A 135 -4.23 16.22 19.13
C TRP A 135 -3.76 15.50 20.42
N LEU A 136 -2.46 15.54 20.71
CA LEU A 136 -1.87 14.94 21.92
C LEU A 136 -1.62 16.00 23.00
N SER A 137 -1.91 15.64 24.26
CA SER A 137 -1.49 16.43 25.41
C SER A 137 0.03 16.36 25.61
N GLU A 138 0.59 17.35 26.33
CA GLU A 138 2.03 17.41 26.58
C GLU A 138 2.55 16.19 27.38
N ALA A 139 1.73 15.66 28.29
CA ALA A 139 2.04 14.45 29.05
C ALA A 139 2.11 13.20 28.15
N GLU A 140 1.18 13.04 27.22
CA GLU A 140 1.19 11.92 26.27
C GLU A 140 2.37 12.00 25.31
N LYS A 141 2.68 13.21 24.81
CA LYS A 141 3.86 13.43 23.96
C LYS A 141 5.14 12.98 24.65
N GLN A 142 5.34 13.40 25.90
CA GLN A 142 6.51 13.03 26.68
C GLN A 142 6.57 11.53 26.97
N ALA A 143 5.43 10.88 27.24
CA ALA A 143 5.38 9.44 27.48
C ALA A 143 5.85 8.64 26.24
N ILE A 144 5.34 8.97 25.06
CA ILE A 144 5.67 8.27 23.81
C ILE A 144 7.13 8.57 23.41
N GLU A 145 7.58 9.82 23.51
CA GLU A 145 8.98 10.19 23.21
C GLU A 145 9.97 9.44 24.10
N ARG A 146 9.69 9.32 25.40
CA ARG A 146 10.54 8.57 26.33
C ARG A 146 10.61 7.10 25.97
N GLU A 147 9.48 6.48 25.64
CA GLU A 147 9.42 5.06 25.27
C GLU A 147 10.22 4.76 24.00
N ILE A 148 10.09 5.61 22.97
CA ILE A 148 10.85 5.47 21.72
C ILE A 148 12.35 5.70 21.96
N ALA A 149 12.72 6.71 22.75
CA ALA A 149 14.11 7.03 23.06
C ALA A 149 14.81 5.90 23.85
N GLN A 150 14.11 5.26 24.79
CA GLN A 150 14.65 4.11 25.54
C GLN A 150 14.96 2.91 24.64
N GLU A 151 14.11 2.62 23.64
CA GLU A 151 14.38 1.56 22.66
C GLU A 151 15.56 1.88 21.74
N GLU A 152 15.81 3.16 21.45
CA GLU A 152 16.90 3.56 20.57
C GLU A 152 18.27 3.47 21.26
N GLN A 153 18.31 3.62 22.57
CA GLN A 153 19.52 3.42 23.39
C GLN A 153 19.94 1.94 23.49
N GLY A 154 18.98 1.01 23.41
CA GLY A 154 19.24 -0.44 23.46
C GLY A 154 19.66 -1.08 22.13
N LYS A 155 19.72 -0.31 21.04
CA LYS A 155 20.10 -0.83 19.71
C LYS A 155 21.58 -0.57 19.45
N GLU A 156 22.36 -1.63 19.31
CA GLU A 156 23.73 -1.53 18.79
C GLU A 156 23.70 -0.90 17.39
N ARG A 157 24.35 0.27 17.24
CA ARG A 157 24.38 1.06 15.99
C ARG A 157 25.19 0.43 14.84
N SER A 158 25.56 -0.84 14.95
CA SER A 158 26.54 -1.48 14.07
C SER A 158 25.93 -2.58 13.20
N HIS A 159 25.12 -2.19 12.22
CA HIS A 159 24.93 -3.03 11.03
C HIS A 159 25.61 -2.37 9.84
N SER A 160 26.79 -2.87 9.50
CA SER A 160 27.42 -2.55 8.22
C SER A 160 26.47 -2.98 7.10
N VAL A 161 26.12 -2.06 6.21
CA VAL A 161 25.26 -2.34 5.03
C VAL A 161 25.84 -3.50 4.21
N ALA A 162 27.18 -3.63 4.15
CA ALA A 162 27.85 -4.74 3.48
C ALA A 162 27.67 -6.08 4.22
N GLY A 163 27.48 -6.07 5.53
CA GLY A 163 27.19 -7.28 6.32
C GLY A 163 25.81 -7.87 6.02
N ILE A 164 24.83 -7.02 5.68
CA ILE A 164 23.48 -7.43 5.28
C ILE A 164 23.53 -8.25 3.98
N PHE A 165 24.27 -7.79 2.97
CA PHE A 165 24.39 -8.52 1.69
C PHE A 165 25.18 -9.83 1.79
N ARG A 166 25.98 -10.01 2.85
CA ARG A 166 26.77 -11.23 3.09
C ARG A 166 26.02 -12.30 3.87
N ASP A 167 24.87 -11.99 4.46
CA ASP A 167 24.09 -12.98 5.20
C ASP A 167 23.22 -13.82 4.23
N PRO A 168 23.49 -15.13 4.07
CA PRO A 168 22.70 -16.00 3.19
C PRO A 168 21.23 -16.13 3.63
N ARG A 169 20.92 -15.88 4.91
CA ARG A 169 19.53 -15.91 5.40
C ARG A 169 18.71 -14.80 4.77
N ILE A 170 19.32 -13.64 4.50
CA ILE A 170 18.64 -12.51 3.86
C ILE A 170 18.27 -12.87 2.43
N TRP A 171 19.18 -13.47 1.67
CA TRP A 171 18.89 -13.95 0.31
C TRP A 171 17.79 -15.02 0.29
N LEU A 172 17.77 -15.94 1.26
CA LEU A 172 16.68 -16.90 1.39
C LEU A 172 15.34 -16.22 1.67
N MET A 173 15.29 -15.22 2.57
CA MET A 173 14.07 -14.45 2.83
C MET A 173 13.64 -13.65 1.59
N CYS A 174 14.59 -13.09 0.83
CA CYS A 174 14.31 -12.42 -0.44
C CYS A 174 13.71 -13.38 -1.47
N LEU A 175 14.23 -14.61 -1.58
CA LEU A 175 13.70 -15.63 -2.49
C LEU A 175 12.29 -16.06 -2.11
N ILE A 176 12.04 -16.31 -0.81
CA ILE A 176 10.70 -16.63 -0.31
C ILE A 176 9.72 -15.48 -0.62
N TYR A 177 10.13 -14.25 -0.34
CA TYR A 177 9.32 -13.08 -0.63
C TYR A 177 9.08 -12.88 -2.13
N PHE A 178 10.08 -13.15 -2.97
CA PHE A 178 9.95 -13.12 -4.42
C PHE A 178 8.91 -14.12 -4.92
N CYS A 179 8.96 -15.38 -4.49
CA CYS A 179 7.98 -16.40 -4.85
C CYS A 179 6.56 -16.00 -4.40
N PHE A 180 6.42 -15.45 -3.20
CA PHE A 180 5.16 -14.94 -2.68
C PHE A 180 4.60 -13.81 -3.55
N VAL A 181 5.41 -12.78 -3.82
CA VAL A 181 5.01 -11.61 -4.62
C VAL A 181 4.66 -12.01 -6.06
N MET A 182 5.40 -12.95 -6.64
CA MET A 182 5.13 -13.50 -7.97
C MET A 182 3.73 -14.14 -8.02
N GLY A 183 3.39 -15.00 -7.05
CA GLY A 183 2.06 -15.60 -6.95
C GLY A 183 0.97 -14.57 -6.72
N GLN A 184 1.21 -13.58 -5.85
CA GLN A 184 0.27 -12.49 -5.56
C GLN A 184 -0.06 -11.67 -6.82
N TYR A 185 0.93 -11.29 -7.63
CA TYR A 185 0.69 -10.56 -8.87
C TYR A 185 0.01 -11.43 -9.94
N GLY A 186 0.35 -12.72 -9.99
CA GLY A 186 -0.32 -13.69 -10.86
C GLY A 186 -1.83 -13.74 -10.60
N LEU A 187 -2.24 -13.79 -9.33
CA LEU A 187 -3.65 -13.69 -8.98
C LEU A 187 -4.19 -12.29 -9.32
N THR A 188 -3.57 -11.23 -8.83
CA THR A 188 -4.13 -9.87 -8.94
C THR A 188 -4.39 -9.44 -10.39
N PHE A 189 -3.49 -9.74 -11.32
CA PHE A 189 -3.65 -9.31 -12.72
C PHE A 189 -4.54 -10.24 -13.55
N TRP A 190 -4.47 -11.55 -13.33
CA TRP A 190 -5.21 -12.51 -14.17
C TRP A 190 -6.56 -12.90 -13.59
N MET A 191 -6.87 -12.61 -12.33
CA MET A 191 -8.17 -12.95 -11.73
C MET A 191 -9.35 -12.42 -12.55
N PRO A 192 -9.43 -11.13 -12.94
CA PRO A 192 -10.55 -10.64 -13.75
C PRO A 192 -10.64 -11.33 -15.11
N THR A 193 -9.50 -11.61 -15.74
CA THR A 193 -9.45 -12.33 -17.03
C THR A 193 -9.92 -13.77 -16.90
N LEU A 194 -9.53 -14.46 -15.82
CA LEU A 194 -9.96 -15.83 -15.54
C LEU A 194 -11.47 -15.90 -15.30
N VAL A 195 -12.02 -14.97 -14.52
CA VAL A 195 -13.47 -14.85 -14.28
C VAL A 195 -14.22 -14.53 -15.57
N LYS A 196 -13.68 -13.67 -16.43
CA LYS A 196 -14.27 -13.42 -17.74
C LYS A 196 -14.30 -14.68 -18.62
N ALA A 197 -13.25 -15.49 -18.55
CA ALA A 197 -13.13 -16.72 -19.33
C ALA A 197 -14.12 -17.82 -18.91
N THR A 198 -14.68 -17.78 -17.70
CA THR A 198 -15.72 -18.74 -17.26
C THR A 198 -17.11 -18.43 -17.82
N GLY A 199 -17.27 -17.34 -18.61
CA GLY A 199 -18.53 -16.96 -19.23
C GLY A 199 -19.33 -15.91 -18.45
N VAL A 200 -18.78 -15.34 -17.38
CA VAL A 200 -19.40 -14.23 -16.65
C VAL A 200 -19.42 -12.97 -17.51
N ALA A 201 -20.61 -12.41 -17.71
CA ALA A 201 -20.82 -11.17 -18.46
C ALA A 201 -20.96 -9.94 -17.54
N GLY A 202 -20.46 -8.79 -18.00
CA GLY A 202 -20.53 -7.50 -17.30
C GLY A 202 -19.30 -7.23 -16.43
N ASN A 203 -18.74 -6.01 -16.50
CA ASN A 203 -17.53 -5.66 -15.76
C ASN A 203 -17.80 -5.61 -14.25
N LEU A 204 -19.00 -5.19 -13.84
CA LEU A 204 -19.41 -5.23 -12.43
C LEU A 204 -19.41 -6.66 -11.86
N ASN A 205 -19.99 -7.63 -12.57
CA ASN A 205 -20.05 -9.02 -12.10
C ASN A 205 -18.66 -9.64 -12.02
N ILE A 206 -17.80 -9.35 -13.02
CA ILE A 206 -16.40 -9.77 -13.00
C ILE A 206 -15.68 -9.17 -11.79
N GLY A 207 -15.90 -7.88 -11.50
CA GLY A 207 -15.34 -7.19 -10.33
C GLY A 207 -15.79 -7.79 -9.01
N LEU A 208 -17.08 -8.09 -8.86
CA LEU A 208 -17.66 -8.72 -7.66
C LEU A 208 -17.09 -10.11 -7.39
N ILE A 209 -16.99 -10.96 -8.41
CA ILE A 209 -16.42 -12.31 -8.26
C ILE A 209 -14.92 -12.22 -7.98
N SER A 210 -14.22 -11.29 -8.65
CA SER A 210 -12.79 -11.05 -8.41
C SER A 210 -12.51 -10.51 -7.01
N ALA A 211 -13.50 -9.95 -6.30
CA ALA A 211 -13.36 -9.51 -4.90
C ALA A 211 -13.38 -10.67 -3.89
N ILE A 212 -14.01 -11.81 -4.22
CA ILE A 212 -14.19 -12.95 -3.28
C ILE A 212 -12.85 -13.47 -2.73
N PRO A 213 -11.81 -13.75 -3.55
CA PRO A 213 -10.51 -14.20 -3.03
C PRO A 213 -9.87 -13.18 -2.10
N PHE A 214 -10.04 -11.89 -2.34
CA PHE A 214 -9.50 -10.84 -1.48
C PHE A 214 -10.24 -10.79 -0.13
N ILE A 215 -11.57 -11.02 -0.11
CA ILE A 215 -12.34 -11.18 1.13
C ILE A 215 -11.79 -12.36 1.95
N CYS A 216 -11.63 -13.53 1.30
CA CYS A 216 -11.03 -14.70 1.94
C CYS A 216 -9.63 -14.40 2.47
N ALA A 217 -8.81 -13.66 1.71
CA ALA A 217 -7.47 -13.25 2.11
C ALA A 217 -7.47 -12.33 3.34
N VAL A 218 -8.39 -11.35 3.43
CA VAL A 218 -8.52 -10.50 4.63
C VAL A 218 -8.88 -11.33 5.86
N ILE A 219 -9.84 -12.24 5.74
CA ILE A 219 -10.29 -13.09 6.84
C ILE A 219 -9.15 -14.00 7.30
N ALA A 220 -8.50 -14.69 6.36
CA ALA A 220 -7.37 -15.56 6.63
C ALA A 220 -6.21 -14.78 7.27
N MET A 221 -5.81 -13.65 6.69
CA MET A 221 -4.73 -12.80 7.21
C MET A 221 -4.99 -12.37 8.66
N ASN A 222 -6.23 -12.00 8.99
CA ASN A 222 -6.58 -11.59 10.35
C ASN A 222 -6.58 -12.78 11.34
N PHE A 223 -7.08 -13.94 10.91
CA PHE A 223 -7.10 -15.15 11.72
C PHE A 223 -5.68 -15.68 11.97
N PHE A 224 -4.90 -15.90 10.91
CA PHE A 224 -3.52 -16.37 11.01
C PHE A 224 -2.59 -15.35 11.66
N GLY A 225 -2.80 -14.04 11.42
CA GLY A 225 -2.04 -12.99 12.11
C GLY A 225 -2.27 -13.02 13.64
N ARG A 226 -3.52 -13.18 14.08
CA ARG A 226 -3.84 -13.33 15.50
C ARG A 226 -3.29 -14.62 16.09
N SER A 227 -3.38 -15.73 15.35
CA SER A 227 -2.82 -17.02 15.77
C SER A 227 -1.29 -16.94 15.92
N ALA A 228 -0.60 -16.41 14.91
CA ALA A 228 0.85 -16.28 14.89
C ALA A 228 1.38 -15.39 16.03
N ASP A 229 0.68 -14.30 16.36
CA ASP A 229 1.07 -13.44 17.48
C ASP A 229 0.74 -14.08 18.83
N ARG A 230 -0.32 -14.90 18.93
CA ARG A 230 -0.69 -15.60 20.18
C ARG A 230 0.29 -16.73 20.51
N TYR A 231 0.67 -17.53 19.51
CA TYR A 231 1.55 -18.69 19.70
C TYR A 231 3.03 -18.35 19.49
N ARG A 232 3.35 -17.15 18.97
CA ARG A 232 4.70 -16.72 18.55
C ARG A 232 5.35 -17.63 17.49
N GLU A 233 4.56 -18.46 16.83
CA GLU A 233 4.99 -19.44 15.83
C GLU A 233 4.99 -18.88 14.40
N ARG A 234 5.60 -17.71 14.21
CA ARG A 234 5.61 -16.99 12.92
C ARG A 234 6.18 -17.81 11.75
N ARG A 235 7.03 -18.81 12.04
CA ARG A 235 7.63 -19.70 11.04
C ARG A 235 6.65 -20.77 10.55
N TRP A 236 5.83 -21.34 11.43
CA TRP A 236 4.90 -22.42 11.06
C TRP A 236 3.74 -21.92 10.23
N HIS A 237 3.24 -20.71 10.52
CA HIS A 237 2.23 -20.04 9.69
C HIS A 237 2.73 -19.65 8.28
N LEU A 238 4.04 -19.68 8.03
CA LEU A 238 4.62 -19.48 6.70
C LEU A 238 4.71 -20.80 5.91
N VAL A 239 4.91 -21.93 6.60
CA VAL A 239 5.17 -23.26 6.01
C VAL A 239 3.87 -24.04 5.80
N VAL A 240 2.91 -23.92 6.72
CA VAL A 240 1.59 -24.55 6.64
C VAL A 240 0.54 -23.46 6.88
N PRO A 241 0.15 -22.70 5.84
CA PRO A 241 -0.91 -21.70 5.91
C PRO A 241 -2.29 -22.32 6.01
#